data_AF-A0A7T5VC17-F1
#
_entry.id   AF-A0A7T5VC17-F1
#
_cell.length_a   1.000
_cell.length_b   1.000
_cell.length_c   1.000
_cell.angle_alpha   90.00
_cell.angle_beta   90.00
_cell.angle_gamma   90.00
#
_symmetry.space_group_name_H-M   'P 1'
#
loop_
_entity.id
_entity.type
_entity.pdbx_description
1 polymer ?
#
loop_
_entity_poly.entity_id
_entity_poly.type
_entity_poly.pdbx_seq_one_letter_code
_entity_poly.pdbx_strand_id
1 'polypeptide(L)'
;MRQFPRRTHQRETILQELARCKDHPTAEELYKRIKKKLPRISLATVYRNLETLANVGIIKKLEVSGRHNRFDWDTTDHDHVYCVKCHRIDNIDTVPRTLPLIEPTQLQGYHVTGCRIEFYGICPQCSQKHQTNRKGEQDMADTTCKTTPLNEKQRLVLEALAKTSEPCGSKELAAATGLETKQVSCQITALKNKGYVASPVRCKYEITQQGEGALA
;
A
#
# COMPACT_ATOMS: atom_id res chain seq x y z
N MET A 1 -14.73 -34.05 21.08
CA MET A 1 -14.53 -34.40 19.65
C MET A 1 -14.85 -33.16 18.82
N ARG A 2 -13.89 -32.66 18.00
CA ARG A 2 -14.18 -31.57 17.05
C ARG A 2 -15.19 -32.11 16.02
N GLN A 3 -16.47 -31.74 16.12
CA GLN A 3 -17.48 -32.16 15.15
C GLN A 3 -17.18 -31.48 13.82
N PHE A 4 -16.81 -32.28 12.82
CA PHE A 4 -16.60 -31.78 11.47
C PHE A 4 -17.95 -31.28 10.94
N PRO A 5 -18.07 -30.01 10.54
CA PRO A 5 -19.33 -29.47 10.05
C PRO A 5 -19.76 -30.24 8.79
N ARG A 6 -21.07 -30.39 8.59
CA ARG A 6 -21.66 -31.13 7.45
C ARG A 6 -20.93 -30.79 6.14
N ARG A 7 -20.33 -31.80 5.49
CA ARG A 7 -19.69 -31.64 4.19
C ARG A 7 -20.73 -31.26 3.16
N THR A 8 -20.60 -30.06 2.61
CA THR A 8 -21.40 -29.57 1.49
C THR A 8 -20.47 -29.26 0.33
N HIS A 9 -20.97 -29.39 -0.89
CA HIS A 9 -20.18 -29.07 -2.09
C HIS A 9 -19.59 -27.65 -2.07
N GLN A 10 -20.34 -26.69 -1.49
CA GLN A 10 -19.86 -25.32 -1.28
C GLN A 10 -18.64 -25.26 -0.35
N ARG A 11 -18.68 -25.95 0.79
CA ARG A 11 -17.57 -26.00 1.75
C ARG A 11 -16.33 -26.65 1.16
N GLU A 12 -16.51 -27.76 0.44
CA GLU A 12 -15.42 -28.45 -0.24
C GLU A 12 -14.75 -27.55 -1.27
N THR A 13 -15.54 -26.81 -2.05
CA THR A 13 -14.99 -25.86 -3.03
C THR A 13 -14.23 -24.73 -2.34
N ILE A 14 -14.75 -24.18 -1.24
CA ILE A 14 -14.06 -23.14 -0.46
C ILE A 14 -12.71 -23.65 0.07
N LEU A 15 -12.70 -24.85 0.66
CA LEU A 15 -11.50 -25.48 1.21
C LEU A 15 -10.47 -25.76 0.11
N GLN A 16 -10.89 -26.31 -1.03
CA GLN A 16 -10.01 -26.57 -2.18
C GLN A 16 -9.41 -25.29 -2.75
N GLU A 17 -10.19 -24.21 -2.83
CA GLU A 17 -9.65 -22.91 -3.29
C GLU A 17 -8.65 -22.35 -2.29
N LEU A 18 -8.95 -22.41 -0.99
CA LEU A 18 -8.03 -21.93 0.04
C LEU A 18 -6.72 -22.75 0.06
N ALA A 19 -6.80 -24.08 -0.08
CA ALA A 19 -5.65 -24.98 -0.14
C ALA A 19 -4.72 -24.72 -1.34
N ARG A 20 -5.23 -24.08 -2.41
CA ARG A 20 -4.44 -23.69 -3.59
C ARG A 20 -3.79 -22.33 -3.43
N CYS A 21 -4.23 -21.53 -2.46
CA CYS A 21 -3.68 -20.22 -2.21
C CYS A 21 -2.37 -20.38 -1.45
N LYS A 22 -1.28 -19.84 -2.02
CA LYS A 22 -0.02 -19.63 -1.29
C LYS A 22 0.00 -18.28 -0.57
N ASP A 23 -0.94 -17.41 -0.94
CA ASP A 23 -1.25 -16.16 -0.29
C ASP A 23 -2.37 -16.37 0.74
N HIS A 24 -2.44 -15.50 1.77
CA HIS A 24 -3.51 -15.52 2.78
C HIS A 24 -4.66 -14.60 2.37
N PRO A 25 -5.65 -15.04 1.57
CA PRO A 25 -6.68 -14.17 1.05
C PRO A 25 -7.64 -13.68 2.15
N THR A 26 -8.20 -12.50 1.92
CA THR A 26 -9.42 -12.08 2.60
C THR A 26 -10.63 -12.88 2.08
N ALA A 27 -11.73 -12.88 2.83
CA ALA A 27 -12.97 -13.52 2.38
C ALA A 27 -13.49 -12.93 1.05
N GLU A 28 -13.27 -11.64 0.79
CA GLU A 28 -13.66 -11.00 -0.47
C GLU A 28 -12.80 -11.44 -1.65
N GLU A 29 -11.49 -11.53 -1.46
CA GLU A 29 -10.56 -12.05 -2.48
C GLU A 29 -10.90 -13.50 -2.81
N LEU A 30 -11.15 -14.33 -1.79
CA LEU A 30 -11.55 -15.72 -1.97
C LEU A 30 -12.92 -15.84 -2.65
N TYR A 31 -13.89 -14.99 -2.29
CA TYR A 31 -15.19 -14.92 -2.96
C TYR A 31 -15.06 -14.65 -4.46
N LYS A 32 -14.21 -13.70 -4.87
CA LYS A 32 -13.95 -13.40 -6.29
C LYS A 32 -13.38 -14.61 -7.04
N ARG A 33 -12.53 -15.41 -6.39
CA ARG A 33 -11.97 -16.66 -6.95
C ARG A 33 -13.06 -17.73 -7.08
N ILE A 34 -13.84 -17.97 -6.03
CA ILE A 34 -14.88 -19.01 -5.97
C ILE A 34 -16.07 -18.70 -6.89
N LYS A 35 -16.46 -17.42 -7.05
CA LYS A 35 -17.62 -17.03 -7.86
C LYS A 35 -17.55 -17.53 -9.30
N LYS A 36 -16.34 -17.73 -9.82
CA LYS A 36 -16.11 -18.33 -11.15
C LYS A 36 -16.53 -19.81 -11.23
N LYS A 37 -16.45 -20.53 -10.12
CA LYS A 37 -16.82 -21.96 -10.01
C LYS A 37 -18.25 -22.14 -9.51
N LEU A 38 -18.68 -21.30 -8.57
CA LEU A 38 -20.00 -21.32 -7.95
C LEU A 38 -20.70 -19.96 -8.15
N PRO A 39 -21.35 -19.73 -9.30
CA PRO A 39 -21.92 -18.42 -9.63
C PRO A 39 -23.09 -18.00 -8.70
N ARG A 40 -23.75 -18.97 -8.05
CA ARG A 40 -24.87 -18.74 -7.12
C ARG A 40 -24.42 -18.45 -5.67
N ILE A 41 -23.12 -18.49 -5.37
CA ILE A 41 -22.63 -18.25 -4.01
C ILE A 41 -22.71 -16.76 -3.67
N SER A 42 -23.11 -16.45 -2.44
CA SER A 42 -23.06 -15.09 -1.88
C SER A 42 -21.80 -14.89 -1.05
N LEU A 43 -21.37 -13.63 -0.91
CA LEU A 43 -20.24 -13.27 -0.05
C LEU A 43 -20.51 -13.66 1.42
N ALA A 44 -21.73 -13.46 1.90
CA ALA A 44 -22.16 -13.86 3.24
C ALA A 44 -22.00 -15.37 3.48
N THR A 45 -22.30 -16.20 2.47
CA THR A 45 -22.09 -17.65 2.56
C THR A 45 -20.61 -18.00 2.67
N VAL A 46 -19.72 -17.30 1.96
CA VAL A 46 -18.27 -17.52 2.08
C VAL A 46 -17.80 -17.17 3.49
N TYR A 47 -18.18 -16.01 4.03
CA TYR A 47 -17.83 -15.60 5.39
C TYR A 47 -18.30 -16.62 6.44
N ARG A 48 -19.57 -17.02 6.42
CA ARG A 48 -20.11 -17.99 7.39
C ARG A 48 -19.37 -19.32 7.37
N ASN A 49 -19.01 -19.80 6.18
CA ASN A 49 -18.26 -21.04 6.03
C ASN A 49 -16.83 -20.90 6.55
N LEU A 50 -16.12 -19.82 6.20
CA LEU A 50 -14.77 -19.57 6.70
C LEU A 50 -14.75 -19.47 8.23
N GLU A 51 -15.70 -18.73 8.84
CA GLU A 51 -15.79 -18.63 10.30
C GLU A 51 -16.07 -20.00 10.94
N THR A 52 -16.99 -20.79 10.36
CA THR A 52 -17.27 -22.15 10.85
C THR A 52 -16.03 -23.05 10.77
N LEU A 53 -15.29 -23.00 9.66
CA LEU A 53 -14.10 -23.81 9.45
C LEU A 53 -12.96 -23.38 10.39
N ALA A 54 -12.81 -22.08 10.64
CA ALA A 54 -11.83 -21.53 11.56
C ALA A 54 -12.16 -21.92 13.01
N ASN A 55 -13.42 -21.82 13.42
CA ASN A 55 -13.87 -22.18 14.76
C ASN A 55 -13.66 -23.66 15.09
N VAL A 56 -13.75 -24.54 14.09
CA VAL A 56 -13.49 -25.98 14.24
C VAL A 56 -11.99 -26.29 14.11
N GLY A 57 -11.17 -25.31 13.74
CA GLY A 57 -9.71 -25.44 13.60
C GLY A 57 -9.28 -26.22 12.37
N ILE A 58 -10.09 -26.20 11.31
CA ILE A 58 -9.74 -26.78 9.99
C ILE A 58 -8.86 -25.80 9.20
N ILE A 59 -9.09 -24.51 9.39
CA ILE A 59 -8.33 -23.41 8.79
C ILE A 59 -7.91 -22.44 9.90
N LYS A 60 -6.88 -21.63 9.67
CA LYS A 60 -6.44 -20.61 10.62
C LYS A 60 -7.01 -19.26 10.23
N LYS A 61 -7.56 -18.53 11.20
CA LYS A 61 -7.99 -17.14 11.02
C LYS A 61 -6.87 -16.22 11.46
N LEU A 62 -6.40 -15.39 10.55
CA LEU A 62 -5.41 -14.36 10.79
C LEU A 62 -6.15 -13.04 10.95
N GLU A 63 -6.38 -12.67 12.19
CA GLU A 63 -6.84 -11.33 12.52
C GLU A 63 -5.64 -10.40 12.39
N VAL A 64 -5.78 -9.24 11.77
CA VAL A 64 -4.75 -8.20 11.72
C VAL A 64 -5.39 -6.94 12.28
N SER A 65 -4.76 -6.35 13.28
CA SER A 65 -5.29 -5.18 13.99
C SER A 65 -5.71 -4.07 13.01
N GLY A 66 -7.00 -3.70 13.05
CA GLY A 66 -7.58 -2.64 12.20
C GLY A 66 -7.78 -2.99 10.72
N ARG A 67 -7.69 -4.26 10.31
CA ARG A 67 -7.83 -4.69 8.91
C ARG A 67 -8.74 -5.92 8.77
N HIS A 68 -9.12 -6.22 7.52
CA HIS A 68 -9.95 -7.38 7.21
C HIS A 68 -9.24 -8.69 7.58
N ASN A 69 -10.00 -9.61 8.17
CA ASN A 69 -9.54 -10.95 8.50
C ASN A 69 -9.08 -11.70 7.25
N ARG A 70 -7.93 -12.35 7.38
CA ARG A 70 -7.37 -13.25 6.36
C ARG A 70 -7.45 -14.69 6.85
N PHE A 71 -7.42 -15.63 5.91
CA PHE A 71 -7.57 -17.04 6.21
C PHE A 71 -6.40 -17.83 5.64
N ASP A 72 -5.92 -18.79 6.43
CA ASP A 72 -4.88 -19.74 6.04
C ASP A 72 -5.46 -21.15 5.99
N TRP A 73 -5.08 -21.90 4.96
CA TRP A 73 -5.31 -23.33 4.91
C TRP A 73 -4.41 -24.07 5.90
N ASP A 74 -3.17 -23.63 6.05
CA ASP A 74 -2.21 -24.26 6.94
C ASP A 74 -2.47 -23.86 8.39
N THR A 75 -2.66 -24.88 9.23
CA THR A 75 -2.92 -24.73 10.67
C THR A 75 -1.67 -24.94 11.50
N THR A 76 -0.52 -25.24 10.88
CA THR A 76 0.76 -25.36 11.58
C THR A 76 1.19 -24.04 12.20
N ASP A 77 2.07 -24.11 13.20
CA ASP A 77 2.64 -22.94 13.83
C ASP A 77 3.74 -22.35 12.94
N HIS A 78 3.38 -21.26 12.26
CA HIS A 78 4.28 -20.38 11.53
C HIS A 78 3.92 -18.93 11.86
N ASP A 79 4.92 -18.06 11.82
CA ASP A 79 4.73 -16.63 12.03
C ASP A 79 4.47 -15.93 10.69
N HIS A 80 3.86 -14.74 10.75
CA HIS A 80 3.45 -13.97 9.58
C HIS A 80 4.14 -12.61 9.55
N VAL A 81 4.62 -12.20 8.37
CA VAL A 81 5.07 -10.83 8.11
C VAL A 81 4.11 -10.08 7.20
N TYR A 82 3.77 -8.87 7.62
CA TYR A 82 2.84 -7.99 6.94
C TYR A 82 3.57 -6.91 6.13
N CYS A 83 3.30 -6.84 4.82
CA CYS A 83 3.81 -5.75 4.00
C CYS A 83 3.00 -4.46 4.19
N VAL A 84 3.64 -3.41 4.72
CA VAL A 84 2.98 -2.11 4.94
C VAL A 84 2.58 -1.38 3.65
N LYS A 85 3.16 -1.76 2.50
CA LYS A 85 2.89 -1.12 1.20
C LYS A 85 1.79 -1.79 0.39
N CYS A 86 1.88 -3.11 0.20
CA CYS A 86 0.92 -3.85 -0.63
C CYS A 86 -0.04 -4.72 0.16
N HIS A 87 0.10 -4.78 1.49
CA HIS A 87 -0.81 -5.50 2.38
C HIS A 87 -0.83 -7.01 2.17
N ARG A 88 0.18 -7.54 1.47
CA ARG A 88 0.47 -8.98 1.38
C ARG A 88 0.97 -9.50 2.72
N ILE A 89 0.57 -10.72 3.04
CA ILE A 89 1.11 -11.48 4.16
C ILE A 89 1.94 -12.61 3.58
N ASP A 90 3.14 -12.80 4.12
CA ASP A 90 4.02 -13.91 3.80
C ASP A 90 4.34 -14.68 5.08
N ASN A 91 4.57 -15.99 4.94
CA ASN A 91 5.05 -16.83 6.03
C ASN A 91 6.53 -16.54 6.30
N ILE A 92 6.90 -16.59 7.57
CA ILE A 92 8.30 -16.59 8.00
C ILE A 92 8.56 -17.89 8.77
N ASP A 93 9.75 -18.46 8.54
CA ASP A 93 10.22 -19.59 9.34
C ASP A 93 10.28 -19.14 10.80
N THR A 94 9.78 -20.00 11.69
CA THR A 94 9.55 -19.70 13.10
C THR A 94 10.82 -19.09 13.69
N VAL A 95 10.77 -17.80 14.04
CA VAL A 95 11.91 -17.14 14.66
C VAL A 95 12.08 -17.81 16.03
N PRO A 96 13.29 -18.27 16.42
CA PRO A 96 13.50 -18.76 17.77
C PRO A 96 12.94 -17.74 18.74
N ARG A 97 11.98 -18.17 19.58
CA ARG A 97 11.27 -17.30 20.54
C ARG A 97 12.21 -16.91 21.68
N THR A 98 13.24 -16.13 21.38
CA THR A 98 13.77 -15.16 22.35
C THR A 98 12.87 -13.95 22.30
N LEU A 99 11.60 -14.14 22.67
CA LEU A 99 10.79 -13.03 23.16
C LEU A 99 11.60 -12.39 24.29
N PRO A 100 11.75 -11.06 24.36
CA PRO A 100 12.23 -10.46 25.59
C PRO A 100 11.29 -10.97 26.67
N LEU A 101 11.82 -11.75 27.61
CA LEU A 101 11.11 -12.14 28.82
C LEU A 101 10.73 -10.83 29.48
N ILE A 102 9.49 -10.39 29.27
CA ILE A 102 8.93 -9.32 30.08
C ILE A 102 8.81 -9.95 31.46
N GLU A 103 9.73 -9.59 32.33
CA GLU A 103 9.73 -10.08 33.70
C GLU A 103 8.37 -9.75 34.33
N PRO A 104 7.73 -10.68 35.05
CA PRO A 104 6.42 -10.46 35.67
C PRO A 104 6.33 -9.18 36.51
N THR A 105 7.46 -8.71 37.04
CA THR A 105 7.61 -7.47 37.81
C THR A 105 7.30 -6.21 36.99
N GLN A 106 7.44 -6.24 35.67
CA GLN A 106 7.14 -5.11 34.78
C GLN A 106 5.64 -4.99 34.44
N LEU A 107 4.85 -6.02 34.74
CA LEU A 107 3.45 -6.13 34.35
C LEU A 107 2.47 -5.63 35.41
N GLN A 108 2.92 -4.83 36.39
CA GLN A 108 2.06 -4.09 37.36
C GLN A 108 0.86 -4.87 37.93
N GLY A 109 1.02 -6.15 38.28
CA GLY A 109 -0.04 -6.98 38.86
C GLY A 109 -1.05 -7.57 37.87
N TYR A 110 -0.82 -7.46 36.56
CA TYR A 110 -1.65 -8.09 35.54
C TYR A 110 -1.40 -9.60 35.44
N HIS A 111 -2.48 -10.38 35.34
CA HIS A 111 -2.42 -11.78 34.94
C HIS A 111 -2.39 -11.89 33.42
N VAL A 112 -1.21 -12.10 32.84
CA VAL A 112 -1.03 -12.21 31.40
C VAL A 112 -1.62 -13.53 30.89
N THR A 113 -2.65 -13.44 30.06
CA THR A 113 -3.33 -14.59 29.45
C THR A 113 -2.78 -14.96 28.08
N GLY A 114 -1.94 -14.11 27.47
CA GLY A 114 -1.33 -14.36 26.18
C GLY A 114 -0.44 -13.23 25.69
N CYS A 115 0.34 -13.51 24.65
CA CYS A 115 1.18 -12.55 23.94
C CYS A 115 0.93 -12.72 22.44
N ARG A 116 0.84 -11.60 21.70
CA ARG A 116 0.66 -11.58 20.25
C ARG A 116 1.80 -10.77 19.64
N ILE A 117 2.51 -11.38 18.70
CA ILE A 117 3.59 -10.75 17.94
C ILE A 117 3.10 -10.53 16.51
N GLU A 118 3.27 -9.33 15.99
CA GLU A 118 2.95 -8.98 14.61
C GLU A 118 4.21 -8.43 13.94
N PHE A 119 4.65 -9.03 12.83
CA PHE A 119 5.80 -8.53 12.08
C PHE A 119 5.31 -7.60 10.97
N TYR A 120 5.88 -6.40 10.90
CA TYR A 120 5.62 -5.42 9.84
C TYR A 120 6.87 -5.16 9.04
N GLY A 121 6.76 -5.17 7.70
CA GLY A 121 7.90 -4.99 6.81
C GLY A 121 7.50 -4.49 5.42
N ILE A 122 8.45 -4.50 4.50
CA ILE A 122 8.24 -4.21 3.07
C ILE A 122 8.63 -5.46 2.30
N CYS A 123 7.68 -6.03 1.54
CA CYS A 123 7.95 -7.26 0.78
C CYS A 123 8.98 -7.00 -0.35
N PRO A 124 9.67 -8.06 -0.83
CA PRO A 124 10.68 -7.93 -1.90
C PRO A 124 10.15 -7.23 -3.16
N GLN A 125 8.90 -7.49 -3.53
CA GLN A 125 8.27 -6.83 -4.69
C GLN A 125 8.13 -5.31 -4.50
N CYS A 126 7.76 -4.86 -3.30
CA CYS A 126 7.65 -3.44 -2.97
C CYS A 126 9.01 -2.78 -2.77
N SER A 127 10.00 -3.54 -2.29
CA SER A 127 11.38 -3.07 -2.17
C SER A 127 12.00 -2.84 -3.56
N GLN A 128 11.85 -3.80 -4.48
CA GLN A 128 12.34 -3.70 -5.86
C GLN A 128 11.67 -2.58 -6.65
N LYS A 129 10.34 -2.37 -6.53
CA LYS A 129 9.66 -1.23 -7.16
C LYS A 129 10.22 0.13 -6.71
N HIS A 130 10.69 0.22 -5.47
CA HIS A 130 11.39 1.43 -5.00
C HIS A 130 12.82 1.52 -5.52
N GLN A 131 13.51 0.40 -5.72
CA GLN A 131 14.85 0.39 -6.33
C GLN A 131 14.81 0.69 -7.83
N THR A 132 13.77 0.28 -8.57
CA THR A 132 13.62 0.66 -9.99
C THR A 132 13.26 2.12 -10.16
N ASN A 133 12.44 2.69 -9.26
CA ASN A 133 12.23 4.14 -9.22
C ASN A 133 13.51 4.88 -8.81
N ARG A 134 14.26 4.36 -7.83
CA ARG A 134 15.55 4.95 -7.44
C ARG A 134 16.66 4.75 -8.46
N LYS A 135 16.68 3.69 -9.26
CA LYS A 135 17.63 3.51 -10.38
C LYS A 135 17.23 4.36 -11.59
N GLY A 136 15.94 4.56 -11.84
CA GLY A 136 15.50 5.64 -12.75
C GLY A 136 15.89 7.05 -12.27
N GLU A 137 16.07 7.24 -10.95
CA GLU A 137 16.60 8.48 -10.36
C GLU A 137 18.14 8.48 -10.16
N GLN A 138 18.79 7.32 -10.07
CA GLN A 138 20.25 7.15 -9.81
C GLN A 138 21.05 6.89 -11.09
N ASP A 139 20.44 6.42 -12.17
CA ASP A 139 20.98 6.51 -13.53
C ASP A 139 20.96 7.97 -14.06
N MET A 140 20.49 8.92 -13.23
CA MET A 140 20.66 10.36 -13.39
C MET A 140 21.58 11.01 -12.33
N ALA A 141 22.21 10.24 -11.44
CA ALA A 141 23.09 10.78 -10.40
C ALA A 141 24.59 10.67 -10.72
N ASP A 142 24.98 9.91 -11.75
CA ASP A 142 26.40 9.69 -12.11
C ASP A 142 26.73 10.05 -13.57
N THR A 143 26.13 11.13 -14.08
CA THR A 143 26.66 11.78 -15.28
C THR A 143 26.58 13.30 -15.09
N THR A 144 27.68 13.82 -14.53
CA THR A 144 28.25 15.15 -14.76
C THR A 144 27.27 16.33 -14.94
N CYS A 145 27.36 17.31 -14.04
CA CYS A 145 27.08 18.73 -14.26
C CYS A 145 26.56 19.09 -15.67
N LYS A 146 25.24 19.10 -15.86
CA LYS A 146 24.50 19.84 -16.89
C LYS A 146 23.00 19.74 -16.58
N THR A 147 22.42 20.88 -16.18
CA THR A 147 21.00 21.26 -16.29
C THR A 147 20.09 20.23 -16.97
N THR A 148 19.28 19.49 -16.21
CA THR A 148 18.18 18.72 -16.81
C THR A 148 17.24 19.72 -17.50
N PRO A 149 17.01 19.61 -18.82
CA PRO A 149 16.17 20.57 -19.51
C PRO A 149 14.75 20.48 -18.93
N LEU A 150 14.19 21.64 -18.56
CA LEU A 150 12.79 21.75 -18.19
C LEU A 150 11.94 21.14 -19.30
N ASN A 151 10.96 20.31 -18.93
CA ASN A 151 9.99 19.79 -19.89
C ASN A 151 9.26 20.97 -20.54
N GLU A 152 8.90 20.89 -21.82
CA GLU A 152 8.21 21.98 -22.56
C GLU A 152 7.01 22.53 -21.79
N LYS A 153 6.21 21.64 -21.17
CA LYS A 153 5.08 22.01 -20.32
C LYS A 153 5.48 22.73 -19.03
N GLN A 154 6.63 22.38 -18.45
CA GLN A 154 7.17 23.06 -17.26
C GLN A 154 7.65 24.45 -17.60
N ARG A 155 8.26 24.62 -18.77
CA ARG A 155 8.71 25.92 -19.28
C ARG A 155 7.53 26.85 -19.54
N LEU A 156 6.46 26.37 -20.17
CA LEU A 156 5.23 27.14 -20.38
C LEU A 156 4.61 27.64 -19.07
N VAL A 157 4.58 26.79 -18.04
CA VAL A 157 4.05 27.18 -16.71
C VAL A 157 4.94 28.23 -16.05
N LEU A 158 6.27 28.11 -16.14
CA LEU A 158 7.21 29.10 -15.61
C LEU A 158 7.14 30.42 -16.37
N GLU A 159 7.04 30.39 -17.71
CA GLU A 159 6.85 31.59 -18.52
C GLU A 159 5.53 32.31 -18.20
N ALA A 160 4.46 31.54 -17.97
CA ALA A 160 3.17 32.10 -17.55
C ALA A 160 3.27 32.77 -16.17
N LEU A 161 3.98 32.14 -15.23
CA LEU A 161 4.22 32.70 -13.89
C LEU A 161 5.14 33.94 -13.91
N ALA A 162 6.13 33.97 -14.80
CA ALA A 162 7.04 35.11 -14.94
C ALA A 162 6.35 36.35 -15.54
N LYS A 163 5.31 36.16 -16.35
CA LYS A 163 4.51 37.25 -16.94
C LYS A 163 3.52 37.87 -15.96
N THR A 164 3.20 37.18 -14.87
CA THR A 164 2.22 37.62 -13.88
C THR A 164 2.91 38.19 -12.65
N SER A 165 2.65 39.45 -12.33
CA SER A 165 3.22 40.13 -11.14
C SER A 165 2.56 39.73 -9.83
N GLU A 166 1.43 39.02 -9.87
CA GLU A 166 0.67 38.58 -8.70
C GLU A 166 0.60 37.05 -8.61
N PRO A 167 0.46 36.48 -7.39
CA PRO A 167 0.34 35.03 -7.22
C PRO A 167 -0.94 34.48 -7.89
N CYS A 168 -0.75 33.64 -8.92
CA CYS A 168 -1.83 33.14 -9.77
C CYS A 168 -2.34 31.75 -9.37
N GLY A 169 -3.62 31.51 -9.65
CA GLY A 169 -4.28 30.23 -9.44
C GLY A 169 -4.05 29.24 -10.59
N SER A 170 -4.29 27.95 -10.33
CA SER A 170 -4.15 26.90 -11.35
C SER A 170 -5.11 27.04 -12.55
N LYS A 171 -6.24 27.73 -12.39
CA LYS A 171 -7.19 28.05 -13.47
C LYS A 171 -6.69 29.15 -14.40
N GLU A 172 -6.06 30.19 -13.84
CA GLU A 172 -5.49 31.31 -14.59
C GLU A 172 -4.29 30.83 -15.40
N LEU A 173 -3.43 30.00 -14.80
CA LEU A 173 -2.30 29.38 -15.49
C LEU A 173 -2.73 28.42 -16.60
N ALA A 174 -3.84 27.69 -16.42
CA ALA A 174 -4.41 26.86 -17.48
C ALA A 174 -4.88 27.70 -18.68
N ALA A 175 -5.52 28.85 -18.42
CA ALA A 175 -5.93 29.78 -19.48
C ALA A 175 -4.73 30.39 -20.23
N ALA A 176 -3.66 30.73 -19.50
CA ALA A 176 -2.45 31.31 -20.09
C ALA A 176 -1.59 30.31 -20.90
N THR A 177 -1.57 29.04 -20.50
CA THR A 177 -0.73 28.00 -21.12
C THR A 177 -1.46 27.13 -22.14
N GLY A 178 -2.80 27.21 -22.23
CA GLY A 178 -3.61 26.33 -23.06
C GLY A 178 -3.66 24.86 -22.59
N LEU A 179 -3.13 24.57 -21.40
CA LEU A 179 -3.10 23.23 -20.83
C LEU A 179 -4.33 22.96 -19.96
N GLU A 180 -4.69 21.68 -19.81
CA GLU A 180 -5.74 21.28 -18.87
C GLU A 180 -5.34 21.59 -17.41
N THR A 181 -6.31 21.97 -16.58
CA THR A 181 -6.09 22.34 -15.17
C THR A 181 -5.41 21.24 -14.34
N LYS A 182 -5.70 19.98 -14.64
CA LYS A 182 -5.04 18.83 -14.00
C LYS A 182 -3.57 18.72 -14.36
N GLN A 183 -3.22 18.99 -15.63
CA GLN A 183 -1.84 18.96 -16.10
C GLN A 183 -1.03 20.09 -15.47
N VAL A 184 -1.60 21.30 -15.40
CA VAL A 184 -0.99 22.45 -14.72
C VAL A 184 -0.72 22.15 -13.24
N SER A 185 -1.70 21.58 -12.53
CA SER A 185 -1.54 21.24 -11.10
C SER A 185 -0.42 20.20 -10.86
N CYS A 186 -0.31 19.22 -11.77
CA CYS A 186 0.77 18.22 -11.74
C CYS A 186 2.15 18.88 -11.96
N GLN A 187 2.27 19.76 -12.96
CA GLN A 187 3.54 20.46 -13.24
C GLN A 187 3.94 21.43 -12.14
N ILE A 188 2.99 22.16 -11.55
CA ILE A 188 3.26 23.03 -10.39
C ILE A 188 3.82 22.24 -9.22
N THR A 189 3.26 21.05 -8.94
CA THR A 189 3.77 20.18 -7.88
C THR A 189 5.20 19.73 -8.16
N ALA A 190 5.49 19.37 -9.42
CA ALA A 190 6.85 19.00 -9.84
C ALA A 190 7.85 20.18 -9.75
N LEU A 191 7.43 21.38 -10.15
CA LEU A 191 8.23 22.60 -10.08
C LEU A 191 8.47 23.05 -8.64
N LYS A 192 7.49 22.87 -7.75
CA LYS A 192 7.61 23.14 -6.32
C LYS A 192 8.65 22.21 -5.65
N ASN A 193 8.66 20.93 -6.02
CA ASN A 193 9.66 19.98 -5.52
C ASN A 193 11.08 20.32 -5.98
N LYS A 194 11.22 20.99 -7.13
CA LYS A 194 12.51 21.47 -7.66
C LYS A 194 12.92 22.85 -7.12
N GLY A 195 12.07 23.50 -6.32
CA GLY A 195 12.35 24.83 -5.78
C GLY A 195 12.06 26.00 -6.72
N TYR A 196 11.54 25.76 -7.93
CA TYR A 196 11.31 26.80 -8.93
C TYR A 196 10.05 27.65 -8.68
N VAL A 197 9.05 27.10 -7.98
CA VAL A 197 7.77 27.75 -7.72
C VAL A 197 7.44 27.72 -6.23
N ALA A 198 7.06 28.87 -5.68
CA ALA A 198 6.59 29.05 -4.31
C ALA A 198 5.06 29.19 -4.26
N SER A 199 4.49 28.98 -3.07
CA SER A 199 3.06 29.15 -2.83
C SER A 199 2.84 29.94 -1.55
N PRO A 200 2.76 31.29 -1.62
CA PRO A 200 2.61 32.15 -0.46
C PRO A 200 1.19 32.06 0.14
N VAL A 201 0.19 31.78 -0.70
CA VAL A 201 -1.22 31.62 -0.29
C VAL A 201 -1.75 30.30 -0.87
N ARG A 202 -2.67 29.65 -0.16
CA ARG A 202 -3.30 28.39 -0.61
C ARG A 202 -3.81 28.53 -2.03
N CYS A 203 -3.34 27.64 -2.91
CA CYS A 203 -3.71 27.57 -4.33
C CYS A 203 -3.29 28.79 -5.17
N LYS A 204 -2.38 29.64 -4.68
CA LYS A 204 -1.72 30.68 -5.45
C LYS A 204 -0.23 30.40 -5.54
N TYR A 205 0.35 30.63 -6.71
CA TYR A 205 1.73 30.26 -7.04
C TYR A 205 2.48 31.45 -7.63
N GLU A 206 3.76 31.54 -7.30
CA GLU A 206 4.68 32.56 -7.80
C GLU A 206 6.01 31.92 -8.19
N ILE A 207 6.72 32.53 -9.13
CA ILE A 207 8.05 32.08 -9.54
C ILE A 207 9.09 32.50 -8.51
N THR A 208 10.08 31.65 -8.26
CA THR A 208 11.22 31.98 -7.38
C THR A 208 12.40 32.47 -8.20
N GLN A 209 13.40 33.09 -7.57
CA GLN A 209 14.67 33.48 -8.23
C GLN A 209 15.36 32.29 -8.92
N GLN A 210 15.24 31.07 -8.35
CA GLN A 210 15.75 29.85 -8.97
C GLN A 210 14.96 29.46 -10.22
N GLY A 211 13.65 29.70 -10.23
CA GLY A 211 12.78 29.44 -11.38
C GLY A 211 13.01 30.43 -12.52
N GLU A 212 13.25 31.71 -12.20
CA GLU A 212 13.62 32.74 -13.17
C GLU A 212 14.98 32.42 -13.82
N GLY A 213 15.96 32.02 -13.01
CA GLY A 213 17.28 31.60 -13.49
C GLY A 213 17.25 30.34 -14.35
N ALA A 214 16.20 29.52 -14.26
CA ALA A 214 16.01 28.34 -15.10
C ALA A 214 15.35 28.62 -16.46
N LEU A 215 14.82 29.84 -16.66
CA LEU A 215 14.26 30.31 -17.93
C LEU A 215 15.30 31.04 -18.82
N ALA A 216 16.41 31.48 -18.24
CA ALA A 216 17.54 32.14 -18.91
C ALA A 216 18.45 31.13 -19.64
#